data_AF-A0A5S4EXU1-F1
#
_entry.id   AF-A0A5S4EXU1-F1
#
_cell.length_a   1.000
_cell.length_b   1.000
_cell.length_c   1.000
_cell.angle_alpha   90.00
_cell.angle_beta   90.00
_cell.angle_gamma   90.00
#
_symmetry.space_group_name_H-M   'P 1'
#
loop_
_entity.id
_entity.type
_entity.pdbx_description
1 polymer ?
#
loop_
_entity_poly.entity_id
_entity_poly.type
_entity_poly.pdbx_seq_one_letter_code
_entity_poly.pdbx_strand_id
1 'polypeptide(L)'
;MRREDAAGFISCDPPPEPIVPGEIFPRAQEFATVGHLYRGIKDGLTALVAGVGEEQVFCGSPRAQATPELFHWPEMVAVTDLKSACAAIDEIIEQGEGAQGDWQDAHYGRFLKIWEEYAALRAADPDFEPAHPALGAFTRQPFDVREPQTLIGDPGTLALAELCNLAYEAILWLLTRFFTHTDESDEELDVLIDAAITMMAGVLRPLGTELARRPVGPAHPGRTAGPAFEMYYLMDNVVPWREAAWTVLAERLHQIAGRCAAHASGDPVIAAAAHRVTAVAESIDAVRARN
;
A
#
# COMPACT_ATOMS: atom_id res chain seq x y z
N MET A 1 -24.29 19.89 6.03
CA MET A 1 -23.78 20.27 7.37
C MET A 1 -22.27 20.35 7.27
N ARG A 2 -21.63 21.42 7.76
CA ARG A 2 -20.17 21.54 7.69
C ARG A 2 -19.54 20.42 8.52
N ARG A 3 -18.81 19.52 7.87
CA ARG A 3 -18.12 18.39 8.49
C ARG A 3 -16.75 18.90 8.93
N GLU A 4 -16.72 19.59 10.07
CA GLU A 4 -15.49 20.09 10.68
C GLU A 4 -14.81 18.96 11.46
N ASP A 5 -13.48 18.89 11.40
CA ASP A 5 -12.63 17.91 12.09
C ASP A 5 -11.81 18.57 13.21
N ALA A 6 -10.80 17.85 13.72
CA ALA A 6 -9.94 18.28 14.81
C ALA A 6 -9.41 19.71 14.64
N ALA A 7 -9.25 20.41 15.77
CA ALA A 7 -8.83 21.80 15.79
C ALA A 7 -7.47 22.01 15.09
N GLY A 8 -7.42 22.86 14.06
CA GLY A 8 -6.18 23.27 13.38
C GLY A 8 -6.05 22.83 11.92
N PHE A 9 -7.01 22.09 11.36
CA PHE A 9 -6.96 21.66 9.97
C PHE A 9 -7.31 22.79 8.97
N ILE A 10 -6.55 22.92 7.88
CA ILE A 10 -6.74 23.94 6.84
C ILE A 10 -6.91 23.25 5.48
N SER A 11 -8.04 23.50 4.80
CA SER A 11 -8.33 23.00 3.44
C SER A 11 -7.71 23.89 2.37
N CYS A 12 -7.12 23.29 1.33
CA CYS A 12 -6.54 24.00 0.18
C CYS A 12 -7.48 23.97 -1.05
N ASP A 13 -7.60 25.14 -1.71
CA ASP A 13 -8.24 25.46 -3.01
C ASP A 13 -9.74 25.09 -3.20
N PRO A 14 -10.49 25.80 -4.08
CA PRO A 14 -11.94 25.74 -4.03
C PRO A 14 -12.43 24.33 -4.40
N PRO A 15 -13.26 23.72 -3.55
CA PRO A 15 -13.68 22.34 -3.75
C PRO A 15 -14.50 22.19 -5.04
N PRO A 16 -14.45 21.04 -5.71
CA PRO A 16 -15.33 20.72 -6.82
C PRO A 16 -16.78 20.86 -6.39
N GLU A 17 -17.64 21.24 -7.35
CA GLU A 17 -19.07 21.38 -7.09
C GLU A 17 -19.65 20.09 -6.48
N PRO A 18 -20.44 20.20 -5.40
CA PRO A 18 -21.07 19.05 -4.78
C PRO A 18 -21.94 18.28 -5.78
N ILE A 19 -21.93 16.96 -5.68
CA ILE A 19 -22.85 16.11 -6.45
C ILE A 19 -24.30 16.51 -6.14
N VAL A 20 -25.09 16.74 -7.19
CA VAL A 20 -26.51 17.07 -7.07
C VAL A 20 -27.37 15.81 -7.10
N PRO A 21 -28.54 15.81 -6.44
CA PRO A 21 -29.46 14.69 -6.51
C PRO A 21 -29.83 14.35 -7.96
N GLY A 22 -29.65 13.09 -8.36
CA GLY A 22 -29.98 12.60 -9.70
C GLY A 22 -28.84 12.65 -10.73
N GLU A 23 -27.64 13.09 -10.35
CA GLU A 23 -26.46 12.87 -11.20
C GLU A 23 -26.14 11.38 -11.33
N ILE A 24 -25.97 10.93 -12.58
CA ILE A 24 -25.69 9.53 -12.92
C ILE A 24 -24.19 9.28 -13.09
N PHE A 25 -23.44 10.32 -13.47
CA PHE A 25 -22.00 10.20 -13.70
C PHE A 25 -21.21 10.44 -12.41
N PRO A 26 -20.44 9.45 -11.92
CA PRO A 26 -19.54 9.68 -10.82
C PRO A 26 -18.45 10.67 -11.25
N ARG A 27 -18.16 11.64 -10.39
CA ARG A 27 -17.05 12.57 -10.55
C ARG A 27 -16.26 12.63 -9.26
N ALA A 28 -14.97 12.95 -9.38
CA ALA A 28 -14.13 13.16 -8.22
C ALA A 28 -14.73 14.23 -7.32
N GLN A 29 -14.65 14.00 -6.02
CA GLN A 29 -15.03 14.93 -4.97
C GLN A 29 -13.79 15.16 -4.10
N GLU A 30 -13.61 16.39 -3.64
CA GLU A 30 -12.58 16.66 -2.65
C GLU A 30 -13.18 16.56 -1.25
N PHE A 31 -12.39 16.02 -0.35
CA PHE A 31 -12.73 15.86 1.05
C PHE A 31 -11.70 16.61 1.86
N ALA A 32 -12.18 17.47 2.78
CA ALA A 32 -11.32 18.21 3.70
C ALA A 32 -10.35 17.31 4.48
N THR A 33 -10.75 16.09 4.84
CA THR A 33 -9.95 15.13 5.62
C THR A 33 -10.29 13.70 5.21
N VAL A 34 -9.51 12.74 5.71
CA VAL A 34 -9.80 11.31 5.55
C VAL A 34 -11.09 10.96 6.33
N GLY A 35 -11.29 11.51 7.52
CA GLY A 35 -12.53 11.36 8.30
C GLY A 35 -13.77 11.93 7.60
N HIS A 36 -13.63 13.01 6.84
CA HIS A 36 -14.70 13.52 5.98
C HIS A 36 -15.03 12.53 4.86
N LEU A 37 -14.04 12.00 4.15
CA LEU A 37 -14.25 10.97 3.13
C LEU A 37 -15.04 9.78 3.70
N TYR A 38 -14.57 9.20 4.81
CA TYR A 38 -15.18 8.01 5.39
C TYR A 38 -16.58 8.24 5.96
N ARG A 39 -16.87 9.40 6.56
CA ARG A 39 -18.26 9.78 6.92
C ARG A 39 -19.15 9.91 5.68
N GLY A 40 -18.60 10.44 4.58
CA GLY A 40 -19.30 10.48 3.28
C GLY A 40 -19.65 9.07 2.75
N ILE A 41 -18.72 8.11 2.88
CA ILE A 41 -18.96 6.71 2.53
C ILE A 41 -20.05 6.09 3.43
N LYS A 42 -19.99 6.35 4.75
CA LYS A 42 -21.01 5.88 5.72
C LYS A 42 -22.41 6.40 5.38
N ASP A 43 -22.52 7.70 5.09
CA ASP A 43 -23.78 8.33 4.66
C ASP A 43 -24.29 7.70 3.36
N GLY A 44 -23.38 7.46 2.39
CA GLY A 44 -23.70 6.82 1.11
C GLY A 44 -24.22 5.40 1.27
N LEU A 45 -23.55 4.55 2.07
CA LEU A 45 -23.99 3.19 2.37
C LEU A 45 -25.36 3.18 3.06
N THR A 46 -25.57 4.07 4.03
CA THR A 46 -26.85 4.21 4.75
C THR A 46 -27.98 4.58 3.80
N ALA A 47 -27.74 5.54 2.91
CA ALA A 47 -28.72 5.96 1.90
C ALA A 47 -29.01 4.85 0.88
N LEU A 48 -27.99 4.10 0.44
CA LEU A 48 -28.17 2.96 -0.46
C LEU A 48 -29.03 1.87 0.20
N VAL A 49 -28.73 1.48 1.44
CA VAL A 49 -29.51 0.48 2.17
C VAL A 49 -30.96 0.93 2.36
N ALA A 50 -31.19 2.20 2.66
CA ALA A 50 -32.55 2.74 2.76
C ALA A 50 -33.30 2.74 1.41
N GLY A 51 -32.58 2.85 0.30
CA GLY A 51 -33.16 2.91 -1.05
C GLY A 51 -33.43 1.55 -1.69
N VAL A 52 -32.49 0.60 -1.58
CA VAL A 52 -32.56 -0.71 -2.28
C VAL A 52 -32.62 -1.92 -1.34
N GLY A 53 -32.47 -1.73 -0.03
CA GLY A 53 -32.46 -2.79 0.97
C GLY A 53 -31.06 -3.35 1.25
N GLU A 54 -30.84 -3.82 2.47
CA GLU A 54 -29.52 -4.26 2.96
C GLU A 54 -28.96 -5.45 2.15
N GLU A 55 -29.79 -6.46 1.87
CA GLU A 55 -29.40 -7.64 1.09
C GLU A 55 -28.94 -7.31 -0.34
N GLN A 56 -29.44 -6.20 -0.93
CA GLN A 56 -29.04 -5.77 -2.27
C GLN A 56 -27.70 -5.02 -2.27
N VAL A 57 -27.36 -4.37 -1.15
CA VAL A 57 -26.08 -3.67 -0.97
C VAL A 57 -24.99 -4.64 -0.56
N PHE A 58 -25.26 -5.51 0.41
CA PHE A 58 -24.33 -6.51 0.95
C PHE A 58 -24.57 -7.87 0.31
N CYS A 59 -24.47 -7.92 -1.02
CA CYS A 59 -24.79 -9.11 -1.83
C CYS A 59 -23.58 -10.03 -2.13
N GLY A 60 -22.40 -9.69 -1.62
CA GLY A 60 -21.17 -10.47 -1.80
C GLY A 60 -21.10 -11.70 -0.88
N SER A 61 -20.23 -12.66 -1.22
CA SER A 61 -19.94 -13.79 -0.35
C SER A 61 -19.27 -13.32 0.95
N PRO A 62 -19.72 -13.74 2.14
CA PRO A 62 -19.01 -13.46 3.40
C PRO A 62 -17.57 -14.00 3.42
N ARG A 63 -17.27 -15.02 2.60
CA ARG A 63 -15.89 -15.54 2.45
C ARG A 63 -14.94 -14.53 1.80
N ALA A 64 -15.46 -13.57 1.04
CA ALA A 64 -14.65 -12.53 0.39
C ALA A 64 -14.14 -11.46 1.38
N GLN A 65 -14.51 -11.53 2.66
CA GLN A 65 -14.09 -10.57 3.67
C GLN A 65 -12.68 -10.86 4.18
N ALA A 66 -11.92 -9.81 4.42
CA ALA A 66 -10.74 -9.87 5.27
C ALA A 66 -11.20 -10.01 6.73
N THR A 67 -10.61 -10.96 7.47
CA THR A 67 -10.96 -11.20 8.89
C THR A 67 -9.74 -11.10 9.80
N PRO A 68 -9.91 -10.79 11.10
CA PRO A 68 -8.82 -10.74 12.07
C PRO A 68 -7.93 -11.97 12.08
N GLU A 69 -8.51 -13.15 11.83
CA GLU A 69 -7.81 -14.42 11.79
C GLU A 69 -6.84 -14.47 10.62
N LEU A 70 -7.31 -14.12 9.40
CA LEU A 70 -6.53 -14.17 8.16
C LEU A 70 -5.42 -13.11 8.11
N PHE A 71 -5.66 -11.91 8.65
CA PHE A 71 -4.66 -10.82 8.63
C PHE A 71 -3.84 -10.69 9.92
N HIS A 72 -4.16 -11.48 10.94
CA HIS A 72 -3.57 -11.35 12.28
C HIS A 72 -3.68 -9.94 12.86
N TRP A 73 -4.79 -9.26 12.55
CA TRP A 73 -5.08 -7.90 12.99
C TRP A 73 -6.41 -7.84 13.76
N PRO A 74 -6.37 -7.81 15.11
CA PRO A 74 -7.56 -7.87 15.96
C PRO A 74 -8.60 -6.78 15.72
N GLU A 75 -8.16 -5.57 15.37
CA GLU A 75 -9.03 -4.42 15.15
C GLU A 75 -9.72 -4.44 13.78
N MET A 76 -9.42 -5.42 12.91
CA MET A 76 -10.05 -5.51 11.61
C MET A 76 -11.51 -5.97 11.71
N VAL A 77 -12.40 -5.31 10.97
CA VAL A 77 -13.83 -5.59 11.00
C VAL A 77 -14.29 -6.19 9.67
N ALA A 78 -14.78 -7.44 9.70
CA ALA A 78 -15.40 -8.06 8.54
C ALA A 78 -16.76 -7.39 8.22
N VAL A 79 -16.94 -6.97 6.97
CA VAL A 79 -18.11 -6.22 6.53
C VAL A 79 -19.14 -7.16 5.89
N THR A 80 -20.22 -7.46 6.61
CA THR A 80 -21.29 -8.36 6.17
C THR A 80 -22.67 -7.71 6.17
N ASP A 81 -22.81 -6.56 6.83
CA ASP A 81 -24.05 -5.79 6.91
C ASP A 81 -23.73 -4.29 7.13
N LEU A 82 -24.76 -3.44 7.14
CA LEU A 82 -24.58 -2.00 7.33
C LEU A 82 -23.96 -1.67 8.69
N LYS A 83 -24.31 -2.44 9.72
CA LYS A 83 -23.82 -2.22 11.08
C LYS A 83 -22.31 -2.46 11.15
N SER A 84 -21.82 -3.57 10.60
CA SER A 84 -20.38 -3.86 10.59
C SER A 84 -19.61 -2.98 9.62
N ALA A 85 -20.22 -2.55 8.51
CA ALA A 85 -19.64 -1.50 7.64
C ALA A 85 -19.43 -0.18 8.39
N CYS A 86 -20.42 0.24 9.17
CA CYS A 86 -20.32 1.45 9.99
C CYS A 86 -19.24 1.31 11.07
N ALA A 87 -19.15 0.14 11.72
CA ALA A 87 -18.12 -0.14 12.71
C ALA A 87 -16.70 -0.11 12.08
N ALA A 88 -16.52 -0.71 10.91
CA ALA A 88 -15.25 -0.66 10.18
C ALA A 88 -14.83 0.78 9.83
N ILE A 89 -15.79 1.60 9.40
CA ILE A 89 -15.57 3.02 9.10
C ILE A 89 -15.18 3.79 10.37
N ASP A 90 -15.92 3.58 11.47
CA ASP A 90 -15.66 4.27 12.72
C ASP A 90 -14.26 3.91 13.26
N GLU A 91 -13.83 2.66 13.11
CA GLU A 91 -12.48 2.20 13.47
C GLU A 91 -11.39 2.89 12.63
N ILE A 92 -11.57 3.00 11.30
CA ILE A 92 -10.61 3.70 10.42
C ILE A 92 -10.45 5.17 10.83
N ILE A 93 -11.57 5.83 11.16
CA ILE A 93 -11.56 7.22 11.60
C ILE A 93 -10.85 7.36 12.94
N GLU A 94 -11.14 6.46 13.90
CA GLU A 94 -10.56 6.52 15.24
C GLU A 94 -9.04 6.28 15.20
N GLN A 95 -8.55 5.25 14.50
CA GLN A 95 -7.12 5.01 14.37
C GLN A 95 -6.39 6.13 13.61
N GLY A 96 -7.05 6.73 12.61
CA GLY A 96 -6.48 7.81 11.81
C GLY A 96 -6.40 9.14 12.55
N GLU A 97 -7.55 9.65 12.98
CA GLU A 97 -7.72 11.04 13.46
C GLU A 97 -8.15 11.14 14.93
N GLY A 98 -8.54 10.02 15.57
CA GLY A 98 -8.98 9.96 16.97
C GLY A 98 -10.24 10.81 17.24
N ALA A 99 -11.23 10.69 16.35
CA ALA A 99 -12.40 11.56 16.30
C ALA A 99 -13.26 11.57 17.57
N GLN A 100 -13.01 10.69 18.56
CA GLN A 100 -13.71 10.66 19.84
C GLN A 100 -12.92 11.18 21.05
N GLY A 101 -11.71 11.71 20.87
CA GLY A 101 -11.01 12.48 21.92
C GLY A 101 -9.57 12.06 22.22
N ASP A 102 -9.15 10.87 21.78
CA ASP A 102 -7.80 10.32 21.99
C ASP A 102 -6.89 10.55 20.76
N TRP A 103 -7.06 11.69 20.08
CA TRP A 103 -6.34 12.05 18.85
C TRP A 103 -4.82 12.08 19.01
N GLN A 104 -4.30 12.24 20.24
CA GLN A 104 -2.86 12.25 20.52
C GLN A 104 -2.21 10.88 20.23
N ASP A 105 -2.91 9.79 20.52
CA ASP A 105 -2.42 8.43 20.30
C ASP A 105 -2.78 7.90 18.90
N ALA A 106 -3.75 8.54 18.22
CA ALA A 106 -4.07 8.30 16.81
C ALA A 106 -2.91 8.68 15.87
N HIS A 107 -2.98 8.23 14.61
CA HIS A 107 -1.95 8.51 13.61
C HIS A 107 -1.65 10.01 13.46
N TYR A 108 -2.68 10.86 13.42
CA TYR A 108 -2.52 12.31 13.36
C TYR A 108 -1.68 12.87 14.52
N GLY A 109 -2.03 12.54 15.77
CA GLY A 109 -1.30 13.03 16.94
C GLY A 109 0.15 12.54 16.99
N ARG A 110 0.39 11.28 16.60
CA ARG A 110 1.75 10.73 16.49
C ARG A 110 2.59 11.48 15.47
N PHE A 111 2.06 11.79 14.29
CA PHE A 111 2.78 12.56 13.28
C PHE A 111 2.95 14.02 13.65
N LEU A 112 1.96 14.63 14.31
CA LEU A 112 2.09 15.99 14.83
C LEU A 112 3.22 16.07 15.86
N LYS A 113 3.31 15.10 16.77
CA LYS A 113 4.40 15.01 17.74
C LYS A 113 5.77 14.91 17.07
N ILE A 114 5.91 14.06 16.04
CA ILE A 114 7.17 13.95 15.27
C ILE A 114 7.51 15.31 14.62
N TRP A 115 6.52 16.01 14.08
CA TRP A 115 6.71 17.33 13.49
C TRP A 115 7.12 18.38 14.53
N GLU A 116 6.48 18.41 15.70
CA GLU A 116 6.83 19.32 16.80
C GLU A 116 8.25 19.07 17.31
N GLU A 117 8.62 17.80 17.54
CA GLU A 117 9.97 17.40 17.94
C GLU A 117 11.01 17.80 16.88
N TYR A 118 10.72 17.55 15.61
CA TYR A 118 11.59 17.97 14.50
C TYR A 118 11.73 19.50 14.44
N ALA A 119 10.65 20.26 14.58
CA ALA A 119 10.66 21.72 14.56
C ALA A 119 11.50 22.29 15.72
N ALA A 120 11.38 21.70 16.92
CA ALA A 120 12.20 22.08 18.08
C ALA A 120 13.69 21.80 17.85
N LEU A 121 14.03 20.64 17.27
CA LEU A 121 15.42 20.30 16.92
C LEU A 121 16.00 21.26 15.88
N ARG A 122 15.24 21.59 14.83
CA ARG A 122 15.62 22.56 13.79
C ARG A 122 15.78 23.98 14.32
N ALA A 123 14.99 24.38 15.30
CA ALA A 123 15.11 25.67 15.96
C ALA A 123 16.40 25.78 16.80
N ALA A 124 16.83 24.66 17.39
CA ALA A 124 18.09 24.58 18.14
C ALA A 124 19.32 24.41 17.23
N ASP A 125 19.18 23.69 16.13
CA ASP A 125 20.22 23.41 15.14
C ASP A 125 19.65 23.55 13.71
N PRO A 126 19.84 24.71 13.05
CA PRO A 126 19.40 24.93 11.66
C PRO A 126 20.09 24.07 10.60
N ASP A 127 21.10 23.28 10.96
CA ASP A 127 21.77 22.33 10.05
C ASP A 127 21.34 20.87 10.33
N PHE A 128 20.42 20.64 11.28
CA PHE A 128 19.90 19.31 11.59
C PHE A 128 19.11 18.73 10.40
N GLU A 129 19.70 17.78 9.70
CA GLU A 129 19.11 17.04 8.56
C GLU A 129 19.14 15.54 8.86
N PRO A 130 18.13 14.99 9.57
CA PRO A 130 18.13 13.61 10.03
C PRO A 130 17.81 12.58 8.93
N ALA A 131 17.24 13.03 7.82
CA ALA A 131 16.87 12.17 6.70
C ALA A 131 18.07 11.90 5.79
N HIS A 132 18.07 10.73 5.14
CA HIS A 132 18.99 10.48 4.03
C HIS A 132 18.74 11.51 2.90
N PRO A 133 19.78 11.97 2.17
CA PRO A 133 19.66 12.96 1.10
C PRO A 133 19.09 12.33 -0.19
N ALA A 134 18.01 11.57 -0.06
CA ALA A 134 17.40 10.81 -1.13
C ALA A 134 16.80 11.76 -2.20
N LEU A 135 16.82 11.32 -3.44
CA LEU A 135 16.07 11.94 -4.55
C LEU A 135 14.96 10.99 -5.00
N GLY A 136 13.86 11.56 -5.49
CA GLY A 136 12.88 10.84 -6.31
C GLY A 136 13.49 10.51 -7.67
N ALA A 137 14.41 9.54 -7.69
CA ALA A 137 15.09 9.08 -8.89
C ALA A 137 14.45 7.79 -9.39
N PHE A 138 14.15 7.74 -10.68
CA PHE A 138 13.49 6.63 -11.34
C PHE A 138 14.50 5.66 -11.97
N THR A 139 14.09 4.42 -12.16
CA THR A 139 14.87 3.43 -12.93
C THR A 139 14.83 3.73 -14.43
N ARG A 140 13.75 4.37 -14.90
CA ARG A 140 13.56 4.82 -16.29
C ARG A 140 12.61 6.02 -16.33
N GLN A 141 12.56 6.73 -17.45
CA GLN A 141 11.57 7.79 -17.63
C GLN A 141 10.15 7.19 -17.58
N PRO A 142 9.26 7.65 -16.68
CA PRO A 142 7.87 7.21 -16.67
C PRO A 142 7.17 7.57 -17.99
N PHE A 143 6.31 6.68 -18.48
CA PHE A 143 5.65 6.85 -19.79
C PHE A 143 4.55 7.91 -19.78
N ASP A 144 3.97 8.17 -18.61
CA ASP A 144 2.85 9.07 -18.34
C ASP A 144 3.31 10.46 -17.85
N VAL A 145 4.60 10.61 -17.52
CA VAL A 145 5.20 11.89 -17.14
C VAL A 145 6.01 12.45 -18.31
N ARG A 146 5.58 13.60 -18.83
CA ARG A 146 6.22 14.24 -20.00
C ARG A 146 7.55 14.90 -19.62
N GLU A 147 7.62 15.47 -18.42
CA GLU A 147 8.79 16.18 -17.92
C GLU A 147 9.93 15.21 -17.64
N PRO A 148 11.18 15.54 -18.04
CA PRO A 148 12.34 14.71 -17.71
C PRO A 148 12.48 14.51 -16.20
N GLN A 149 12.54 13.25 -15.79
CA GLN A 149 12.73 12.87 -14.39
C GLN A 149 14.20 12.59 -14.09
N THR A 150 14.55 12.67 -12.79
CA THR A 150 15.87 12.23 -12.33
C THR A 150 15.97 10.72 -12.52
N LEU A 151 17.06 10.23 -13.11
CA LEU A 151 17.29 8.81 -13.33
C LEU A 151 18.46 8.30 -12.47
N ILE A 152 18.35 7.05 -12.03
CA ILE A 152 19.44 6.36 -11.33
C ILE A 152 20.52 6.00 -12.36
N GLY A 153 21.70 6.61 -12.20
CA GLY A 153 22.86 6.41 -13.08
C GLY A 153 23.91 5.44 -12.53
N ASP A 154 23.87 5.12 -11.23
CA ASP A 154 24.73 4.09 -10.65
C ASP A 154 24.17 2.68 -10.93
N PRO A 155 24.94 1.78 -11.59
CA PRO A 155 24.43 0.47 -12.00
C PRO A 155 24.01 -0.44 -10.83
N GLY A 156 24.72 -0.39 -9.70
CA GLY A 156 24.37 -1.21 -8.52
C GLY A 156 23.08 -0.72 -7.85
N THR A 157 22.93 0.59 -7.76
CA THR A 157 21.72 1.24 -7.24
C THR A 157 20.53 1.00 -8.15
N LEU A 158 20.74 1.04 -9.47
CA LEU A 158 19.69 0.74 -10.46
C LEU A 158 19.18 -0.69 -10.30
N ALA A 159 20.08 -1.68 -10.23
CA ALA A 159 19.69 -3.07 -10.03
C ALA A 159 18.89 -3.27 -8.72
N LEU A 160 19.31 -2.61 -7.64
CA LEU A 160 18.62 -2.64 -6.36
C LEU A 160 17.22 -2.01 -6.45
N ALA A 161 17.09 -0.89 -7.16
CA ALA A 161 15.82 -0.18 -7.36
C ALA A 161 14.84 -0.99 -8.20
N GLU A 162 15.32 -1.65 -9.26
CA GLU A 162 14.50 -2.56 -10.07
C GLU A 162 13.96 -3.73 -9.24
N LEU A 163 14.79 -4.34 -8.39
CA LEU A 163 14.36 -5.41 -7.47
C LEU A 163 13.33 -4.90 -6.47
N CYS A 164 13.49 -3.68 -5.95
CA CYS A 164 12.54 -3.05 -5.05
C CYS A 164 11.18 -2.83 -5.72
N ASN A 165 11.17 -2.33 -6.96
CA ASN A 165 9.94 -2.13 -7.75
C ASN A 165 9.24 -3.47 -8.03
N LEU A 166 9.98 -4.52 -8.41
CA LEU A 166 9.41 -5.85 -8.65
C LEU A 166 8.85 -6.49 -7.36
N ALA A 167 9.53 -6.31 -6.23
CA ALA A 167 9.03 -6.79 -4.94
C ALA A 167 7.72 -6.08 -4.54
N TYR A 168 7.64 -4.77 -4.76
CA TYR A 168 6.41 -4.00 -4.55
C TYR A 168 5.27 -4.50 -5.43
N GLU A 169 5.52 -4.70 -6.73
CA GLU A 169 4.52 -5.23 -7.66
C GLU A 169 4.03 -6.63 -7.23
N ALA A 170 4.93 -7.52 -6.81
CA ALA A 170 4.56 -8.85 -6.32
C ALA A 170 3.70 -8.80 -5.05
N ILE A 171 3.98 -7.88 -4.12
CA ILE A 171 3.15 -7.66 -2.92
C ILE A 171 1.74 -7.27 -3.33
N LEU A 172 1.61 -6.31 -4.24
CA LEU A 172 0.29 -5.88 -4.72
C LEU A 172 -0.44 -7.03 -5.41
N TRP A 173 0.22 -7.84 -6.24
CA TRP A 173 -0.41 -9.00 -6.87
C TRP A 173 -0.90 -10.07 -5.88
N LEU A 174 -0.13 -10.34 -4.82
CA LEU A 174 -0.52 -11.26 -3.75
C LEU A 174 -1.77 -10.74 -3.02
N LEU A 175 -1.76 -9.46 -2.64
CA LEU A 175 -2.91 -8.81 -1.98
C LEU A 175 -4.13 -8.72 -2.90
N THR A 176 -3.94 -8.39 -4.17
CA THR A 176 -5.02 -8.38 -5.15
C THR A 176 -5.62 -9.77 -5.29
N ARG A 177 -4.81 -10.84 -5.42
CA ARG A 177 -5.36 -12.19 -5.49
C ARG A 177 -6.15 -12.56 -4.24
N PHE A 178 -5.67 -12.18 -3.06
CA PHE A 178 -6.41 -12.36 -1.82
C PHE A 178 -7.77 -11.64 -1.87
N PHE A 179 -7.83 -10.37 -2.26
CA PHE A 179 -9.09 -9.61 -2.26
C PHE A 179 -10.03 -9.96 -3.41
N THR A 180 -9.55 -10.66 -4.43
CA THR A 180 -10.35 -11.12 -5.58
C THR A 180 -10.37 -12.64 -5.70
N HIS A 181 -10.19 -13.34 -4.58
CA HIS A 181 -10.17 -14.80 -4.55
C HIS A 181 -11.54 -15.37 -4.96
N THR A 182 -11.54 -16.62 -5.39
CA THR A 182 -12.76 -17.29 -5.88
C THR A 182 -13.14 -18.43 -4.97
N ASP A 183 -12.44 -19.54 -5.13
CA ASP A 183 -12.69 -20.84 -4.52
C ASP A 183 -11.51 -21.29 -3.66
N GLU A 184 -10.60 -20.36 -3.34
CA GLU A 184 -9.51 -20.60 -2.39
C GLU A 184 -10.02 -21.07 -1.02
N SER A 185 -9.31 -22.04 -0.45
CA SER A 185 -9.49 -22.44 0.95
C SER A 185 -8.85 -21.41 1.90
N ASP A 186 -9.23 -21.45 3.18
CA ASP A 186 -8.69 -20.52 4.16
C ASP A 186 -7.17 -20.72 4.32
N GLU A 187 -6.67 -21.95 4.19
CA GLU A 187 -5.22 -22.23 4.19
C GLU A 187 -4.51 -21.64 2.96
N GLU A 188 -5.16 -21.60 1.80
CA GLU A 188 -4.61 -20.97 0.60
C GLU A 188 -4.58 -19.45 0.73
N LEU A 189 -5.60 -18.86 1.36
CA LEU A 189 -5.67 -17.44 1.67
C LEU A 189 -4.60 -17.02 2.70
N ASP A 190 -4.38 -17.82 3.74
CA ASP A 190 -3.30 -17.62 4.72
C ASP A 190 -1.94 -17.55 4.02
N VAL A 191 -1.68 -18.48 3.09
CA VAL A 191 -0.42 -18.48 2.31
C VAL A 191 -0.25 -17.20 1.50
N LEU A 192 -1.31 -16.64 0.91
CA LEU A 192 -1.24 -15.39 0.16
C LEU A 192 -0.91 -14.19 1.07
N ILE A 193 -1.53 -14.11 2.24
CA ILE A 193 -1.27 -13.02 3.20
C ILE A 193 0.11 -13.14 3.82
N ASP A 194 0.50 -14.33 4.27
CA ASP A 194 1.85 -14.59 4.80
C ASP A 194 2.94 -14.27 3.78
N ALA A 195 2.71 -14.63 2.52
CA ALA A 195 3.59 -14.27 1.42
C ALA A 195 3.69 -12.73 1.26
N ALA A 196 2.57 -12.02 1.25
CA ALA A 196 2.54 -10.56 1.12
C ALA A 196 3.28 -9.87 2.27
N ILE A 197 3.02 -10.28 3.53
CA ILE A 197 3.67 -9.75 4.74
C ILE A 197 5.17 -10.06 4.71
N THR A 198 5.55 -11.30 4.35
CA THR A 198 6.96 -11.71 4.24
C THR A 198 7.69 -10.89 3.19
N MET A 199 7.07 -10.63 2.05
CA MET A 199 7.63 -9.78 1.00
C MET A 199 7.75 -8.32 1.47
N MET A 200 6.75 -7.77 2.15
CA MET A 200 6.81 -6.40 2.70
C MET A 200 7.95 -6.23 3.71
N ALA A 201 8.00 -7.07 4.75
CA ALA A 201 8.94 -6.94 5.85
C ALA A 201 10.33 -7.47 5.53
N GLY A 202 10.40 -8.59 4.80
CA GLY A 202 11.63 -9.35 4.55
C GLY A 202 12.33 -9.02 3.23
N VAL A 203 11.67 -8.33 2.29
CA VAL A 203 12.23 -8.01 0.96
C VAL A 203 12.14 -6.51 0.69
N LEU A 204 10.95 -5.93 0.66
CA LEU A 204 10.75 -4.52 0.29
C LEU A 204 11.44 -3.57 1.27
N ARG A 205 11.21 -3.73 2.58
CA ARG A 205 11.82 -2.89 3.63
C ARG A 205 13.36 -2.87 3.58
N PRO A 206 14.06 -4.02 3.58
CA PRO A 206 15.53 -4.01 3.56
C PRO A 206 16.09 -3.44 2.25
N LEU A 207 15.51 -3.77 1.09
CA LEU A 207 15.93 -3.19 -0.18
C LEU A 207 15.75 -1.66 -0.20
N GLY A 208 14.59 -1.17 0.27
CA GLY A 208 14.32 0.27 0.33
C GLY A 208 15.20 1.03 1.32
N THR A 209 15.54 0.40 2.46
CA THR A 209 16.46 0.98 3.45
C THR A 209 17.88 1.09 2.87
N GLU A 210 18.30 0.09 2.10
CA GLU A 210 19.61 0.11 1.45
C GLU A 210 19.67 1.15 0.32
N LEU A 211 18.60 1.30 -0.48
CA LEU A 211 18.51 2.34 -1.51
C LEU A 211 18.77 3.74 -0.96
N ALA A 212 18.20 4.06 0.21
CA ALA A 212 18.39 5.35 0.88
C ALA A 212 19.87 5.68 1.21
N ARG A 213 20.75 4.69 1.17
CA ARG A 213 22.20 4.81 1.43
C ARG A 213 23.05 4.72 0.16
N ARG A 214 22.44 4.38 -0.98
CA ARG A 214 23.12 4.15 -2.25
C ARG A 214 23.09 5.41 -3.11
N PRO A 215 24.19 5.77 -3.79
CA PRO A 215 24.25 7.00 -4.57
C PRO A 215 23.32 6.91 -5.79
N VAL A 216 22.65 8.01 -6.15
CA VAL A 216 21.88 8.05 -7.41
C VAL A 216 22.81 7.83 -8.61
N GLY A 217 24.01 8.41 -8.54
CA GLY A 217 25.04 8.28 -9.56
C GLY A 217 25.93 9.52 -9.66
N PRO A 218 26.96 9.50 -10.53
CA PRO A 218 27.94 10.58 -10.63
C PRO A 218 27.37 11.96 -10.99
N ALA A 219 26.21 12.00 -11.66
CA ALA A 219 25.50 13.24 -12.01
C ALA A 219 24.86 13.95 -10.79
N HIS A 220 24.69 13.25 -9.67
CA HIS A 220 24.10 13.80 -8.44
C HIS A 220 24.99 13.51 -7.23
N PRO A 221 26.18 14.15 -7.11
CA PRO A 221 27.11 13.91 -6.01
C PRO A 221 26.46 14.15 -4.64
N GLY A 222 26.68 13.21 -3.71
CA GLY A 222 26.15 13.29 -2.34
C GLY A 222 24.65 13.02 -2.20
N ARG A 223 23.95 12.71 -3.30
CA ARG A 223 22.53 12.34 -3.27
C ARG A 223 22.35 10.83 -3.35
N THR A 224 21.40 10.32 -2.59
CA THR A 224 21.06 8.89 -2.57
C THR A 224 19.75 8.60 -3.29
N ALA A 225 19.52 7.34 -3.62
CA ALA A 225 18.26 6.90 -4.22
C ALA A 225 17.21 6.60 -3.14
N GLY A 226 15.98 6.39 -3.56
CA GLY A 226 14.92 5.84 -2.72
C GLY A 226 14.08 4.84 -3.53
N PRO A 227 13.15 4.13 -2.90
CA PRO A 227 12.17 3.32 -3.62
C PRO A 227 11.34 4.24 -4.53
N ALA A 228 11.34 3.95 -5.83
CA ALA A 228 10.57 4.71 -6.81
C ALA A 228 9.12 4.24 -6.89
N PHE A 229 8.82 3.03 -6.41
CA PHE A 229 7.50 2.39 -6.48
C PHE A 229 6.92 2.37 -7.90
N GLU A 230 7.80 2.25 -8.90
CA GLU A 230 7.38 2.19 -10.29
C GLU A 230 6.66 0.87 -10.54
N MET A 231 5.46 0.97 -11.11
CA MET A 231 4.73 -0.18 -11.66
C MET A 231 5.01 -0.25 -13.15
N TYR A 232 5.57 -1.38 -13.61
CA TYR A 232 5.92 -1.52 -15.02
C TYR A 232 4.73 -1.90 -15.90
N TYR A 233 3.66 -2.39 -15.28
CA TYR A 233 2.39 -2.73 -15.91
C TYR A 233 1.23 -2.20 -15.05
N LEU A 234 0.14 -1.78 -15.69
CA LEU A 234 -1.10 -1.50 -14.98
C LEU A 234 -1.63 -2.82 -14.43
N MET A 235 -2.03 -2.82 -13.16
CA MET A 235 -2.73 -3.94 -12.54
C MET A 235 -4.22 -3.91 -12.92
N ASP A 236 -4.52 -4.05 -14.20
CA ASP A 236 -5.88 -3.91 -14.74
C ASP A 236 -6.56 -5.27 -15.03
N ASN A 237 -5.79 -6.36 -15.07
CA ASN A 237 -6.27 -7.69 -15.43
C ASN A 237 -5.97 -8.73 -14.34
N VAL A 238 -6.91 -8.95 -13.44
CA VAL A 238 -6.86 -10.07 -12.48
C VAL A 238 -7.23 -11.35 -13.21
N VAL A 239 -6.39 -12.39 -13.11
CA VAL A 239 -6.71 -13.73 -13.63
C VAL A 239 -7.77 -14.36 -12.72
N PRO A 240 -9.01 -14.60 -13.21
CA PRO A 240 -10.07 -15.08 -12.33
C PRO A 240 -9.93 -16.56 -11.97
N TRP A 241 -9.41 -17.38 -12.90
CA TRP A 241 -9.18 -18.81 -12.66
C TRP A 241 -8.05 -19.04 -11.65
N ARG A 242 -8.39 -19.70 -10.52
CA ARG A 242 -7.47 -19.99 -9.40
C ARG A 242 -6.15 -20.60 -9.87
N GLU A 243 -6.15 -21.75 -10.54
CA GLU A 243 -4.91 -22.42 -10.98
C GLU A 243 -3.99 -21.52 -11.86
N ALA A 244 -4.60 -20.75 -12.76
CA ALA A 244 -3.86 -19.84 -13.63
C ALA A 244 -3.28 -18.66 -12.84
N ALA A 245 -4.05 -18.10 -11.90
CA ALA A 245 -3.59 -17.00 -11.05
C ALA A 245 -2.39 -17.43 -10.18
N TRP A 246 -2.49 -18.59 -9.52
CA TRP A 246 -1.41 -19.16 -8.72
C TRP A 246 -0.18 -19.49 -9.57
N THR A 247 -0.37 -19.95 -10.80
CA THR A 247 0.74 -20.19 -11.74
C THR A 247 1.47 -18.90 -12.13
N VAL A 248 0.75 -17.81 -12.39
CA VAL A 248 1.35 -16.51 -12.68
C VAL A 248 2.08 -15.96 -11.46
N LEU A 249 1.48 -16.06 -10.25
CA LEU A 249 2.13 -15.63 -9.02
C LEU A 249 3.46 -16.37 -8.78
N ALA A 250 3.45 -17.70 -8.92
CA ALA A 250 4.67 -18.51 -8.81
C ALA A 250 5.72 -18.07 -9.83
N GLU A 251 5.34 -17.96 -11.12
CA GLU A 251 6.25 -17.52 -12.18
C GLU A 251 6.91 -16.17 -11.89
N ARG A 252 6.12 -15.19 -11.42
CA ARG A 252 6.62 -13.86 -11.04
C ARG A 252 7.60 -13.94 -9.87
N LEU A 253 7.27 -14.66 -8.81
CA LEU A 253 8.15 -14.82 -7.65
C LEU A 253 9.47 -15.51 -8.01
N HIS A 254 9.42 -16.55 -8.86
CA HIS A 254 10.61 -17.21 -9.39
C HIS A 254 11.49 -16.28 -10.24
N GLN A 255 10.89 -15.41 -11.06
CA GLN A 255 11.65 -14.41 -11.81
C GLN A 255 12.35 -13.41 -10.90
N ILE A 256 11.69 -12.96 -9.83
CA ILE A 256 12.29 -12.07 -8.84
C ILE A 256 13.43 -12.80 -8.12
N ALA A 257 13.21 -14.03 -7.65
CA ALA A 257 14.24 -14.83 -7.00
C ALA A 257 15.47 -15.03 -7.89
N GLY A 258 15.25 -15.36 -9.17
CA GLY A 258 16.32 -15.51 -10.16
C GLY A 258 17.10 -14.22 -10.41
N ARG A 259 16.41 -13.08 -10.48
CA ARG A 259 17.06 -11.75 -10.59
C ARG A 259 17.86 -11.40 -9.34
N CYS A 260 17.32 -11.65 -8.15
CA CYS A 260 18.05 -11.46 -6.90
C CYS A 260 19.30 -12.33 -6.86
N ALA A 261 19.20 -13.62 -7.20
CA ALA A 261 20.32 -14.55 -7.22
C ALA A 261 21.43 -14.11 -8.20
N ALA A 262 21.06 -13.58 -9.38
CA ALA A 262 22.03 -13.06 -10.35
C ALA A 262 22.83 -11.85 -9.83
N HIS A 263 22.29 -11.11 -8.86
CA HIS A 263 22.92 -9.92 -8.25
C HIS A 263 23.42 -10.16 -6.81
N ALA A 264 23.22 -11.35 -6.26
CA ALA A 264 23.50 -11.67 -4.86
C ALA A 264 25.00 -11.73 -4.52
N SER A 265 25.87 -11.97 -5.51
CA SER A 265 27.31 -12.16 -5.31
C SER A 265 28.03 -10.89 -4.82
N GLY A 266 27.41 -9.72 -4.92
CA GLY A 266 27.99 -8.43 -4.51
C GLY A 266 27.30 -7.74 -3.34
N ASP A 267 26.18 -8.26 -2.83
CA ASP A 267 25.36 -7.54 -1.85
C ASP A 267 24.61 -8.47 -0.87
N PRO A 268 24.91 -8.42 0.45
CA PRO A 268 24.27 -9.27 1.45
C PRO A 268 22.77 -8.99 1.61
N VAL A 269 22.32 -7.75 1.33
CA VAL A 269 20.90 -7.39 1.38
C VAL A 269 20.16 -8.08 0.24
N ILE A 270 20.73 -8.08 -0.97
CA ILE A 270 20.16 -8.78 -2.13
C ILE A 270 20.19 -10.30 -1.91
N ALA A 271 21.25 -10.84 -1.32
CA ALA A 271 21.33 -12.27 -1.01
C ALA A 271 20.26 -12.70 0.00
N ALA A 272 20.03 -11.91 1.06
CA ALA A 272 18.96 -12.16 2.03
C ALA A 272 17.57 -12.05 1.39
N ALA A 273 17.35 -11.03 0.54
CA ALA A 273 16.14 -10.89 -0.25
C ALA A 273 15.91 -12.10 -1.16
N ALA A 274 16.94 -12.59 -1.86
CA ALA A 274 16.85 -13.78 -2.70
C ALA A 274 16.31 -14.99 -1.92
N HIS A 275 16.89 -15.26 -0.74
CA HIS A 275 16.45 -16.37 0.10
C HIS A 275 14.99 -16.24 0.55
N ARG A 276 14.55 -15.02 0.92
CA ARG A 276 13.16 -14.75 1.30
C ARG A 276 12.19 -14.94 0.14
N VAL A 277 12.51 -14.39 -1.04
CA VAL A 277 11.65 -14.53 -2.23
C VAL A 277 11.57 -15.99 -2.65
N THR A 278 12.68 -16.75 -2.61
CA THR A 278 12.67 -18.19 -2.89
C THR A 278 11.74 -18.94 -1.94
N ALA A 279 11.84 -18.68 -0.63
CA ALA A 279 10.96 -19.33 0.35
C ALA A 279 9.48 -19.02 0.10
N VAL A 280 9.16 -17.77 -0.28
CA VAL A 280 7.78 -17.40 -0.65
C VAL A 280 7.34 -18.13 -1.93
N ALA A 281 8.19 -18.20 -2.95
CA ALA A 281 7.90 -18.94 -4.19
C ALA A 281 7.63 -20.44 -3.91
N GLU A 282 8.41 -21.05 -3.03
CA GLU A 282 8.23 -22.44 -2.60
C GLU A 282 6.89 -22.67 -1.89
N SER A 283 6.45 -21.74 -1.04
CA SER A 283 5.12 -21.78 -0.40
C SER A 283 3.99 -21.73 -1.44
N ILE A 284 4.11 -20.88 -2.46
CA ILE A 284 3.12 -20.80 -3.55
C ILE A 284 3.12 -22.09 -4.38
N ASP A 285 4.29 -22.66 -4.69
CA ASP A 285 4.37 -23.94 -5.40
C ASP A 285 3.81 -25.12 -4.59
N ALA A 286 3.99 -25.10 -3.27
CA ALA A 286 3.45 -26.13 -2.39
C ALA A 286 1.91 -26.16 -2.40
N VAL A 287 1.25 -25.02 -2.59
CA VAL A 287 -0.20 -24.96 -2.79
C VAL A 287 -0.57 -25.47 -4.18
N ARG A 288 0.14 -25.02 -5.22
CA ARG A 288 -0.09 -25.46 -6.61
C ARG A 288 0.03 -26.96 -6.81
N ALA A 289 0.94 -27.63 -6.08
CA ALA A 289 1.13 -29.07 -6.18
C ALA A 289 0.02 -29.91 -5.53
N ARG A 290 -0.86 -29.29 -4.73
CA ARG A 290 -1.99 -29.96 -4.05
C ARG A 290 -3.31 -29.82 -4.80
N ASN A 291 -3.40 -28.86 -5.70
CA ASN A 291 -4.54 -28.63 -6.61
C ASN A 291 -4.32 -29.40 -7.91
#